data_AF-A0A480F3C8-F1
#
_entry.id   AF-A0A480F3C8-F1
#
_cell.length_a   1.000
_cell.length_b   1.000
_cell.length_c   1.000
_cell.angle_alpha   90.00
_cell.angle_beta   90.00
_cell.angle_gamma   90.00
#
_symmetry.space_group_name_H-M   'P 1'
#
loop_
_entity.id
_entity.type
_entity.pdbx_description
1 polymer ?
#
loop_
_entity_poly.entity_id
_entity_poly.type
_entity_poly.pdbx_seq_one_letter_code
_entity_poly.pdbx_strand_id
1 'polypeptide(L)'
;MAKPAQGARYRGSIHDFPNFDPSQDAETLYNAMKGFGSDKEAILELITSRSNRQRQEICQNYKSLYGKDLIADLKYELTGKFERLIVGLMRPPAYGDAKEIKDAVSGIGTDEKCLTEILASRTNEQIHQLVAAYKDAYERDLEADVIGDTSGHFQKMLVVLLQGTREEDDVVSEDLVHQDVQDLYEAGELKWGTDEAQFIYILGNRSKQHLRLVFDEYLKTTGKPIEASIRGELSGDFEKLMLAVVKCIRSTPEYFAERLFKAMKGLGTRDNTLIRIMVSRSELDMLDIREIFRTKYEKSLYSMIKNDTSGEYKKALLKLCGGDDDAAGQFFPEAAQVAYQMWELSAVARVELKGTVHPAGDFNPDADAKALRKAMKGLGTDEDTIIDIVKIQVIQKIRRNTQKFYHPPKWVIFIVVVYLSSPFFCL
;
A
#
# COMPACT_ATOMS: atom_id res chain seq x y z
N MET A 1 4.21 22.75 -7.42
CA MET A 1 5.25 22.09 -6.61
C MET A 1 5.48 22.97 -5.39
N ALA A 2 4.96 22.58 -4.23
CA ALA A 2 5.34 23.16 -2.96
C ALA A 2 6.88 23.16 -2.85
N LYS A 3 7.46 24.31 -2.50
CA LYS A 3 8.90 24.37 -2.19
C LYS A 3 9.16 23.48 -0.96
N PRO A 4 10.17 22.61 -0.99
CA PRO A 4 10.58 21.93 0.23
C PRO A 4 10.92 22.96 1.31
N ALA A 5 10.60 22.64 2.56
CA ALA A 5 10.99 23.47 3.70
C ALA A 5 12.49 23.79 3.63
N GLN A 6 12.88 25.02 3.99
CA GLN A 6 14.29 25.44 3.93
C GLN A 6 15.19 24.43 4.67
N GLY A 7 16.10 23.78 3.93
CA GLY A 7 17.03 22.77 4.45
C GLY A 7 16.64 21.30 4.20
N ALA A 8 15.43 21.01 3.69
CA ALA A 8 15.04 19.65 3.36
C ALA A 8 15.72 19.17 2.06
N ARG A 9 16.43 18.04 2.15
CA ARG A 9 17.09 17.39 1.01
C ARG A 9 16.02 16.76 0.11
N TYR A 10 16.15 16.92 -1.21
CA TYR A 10 15.26 16.29 -2.19
C TYR A 10 15.25 14.76 -2.05
N ARG A 11 14.05 14.14 -2.03
CA ARG A 11 13.83 12.70 -1.80
C ARG A 11 13.20 11.95 -2.97
N GLY A 12 13.05 12.60 -4.13
CA GLY A 12 12.74 11.92 -5.39
C GLY A 12 13.94 11.15 -5.94
N SER A 13 13.68 10.14 -6.75
CA SER A 13 14.67 9.36 -7.50
C SER A 13 15.04 9.98 -8.84
N ILE A 14 14.12 10.74 -9.46
CA ILE A 14 14.36 11.48 -10.70
C ILE A 14 14.70 12.93 -10.35
N HIS A 15 15.70 13.51 -11.03
CA HIS A 15 16.15 14.88 -10.80
C HIS A 15 16.08 15.69 -12.10
N ASP A 16 16.14 17.01 -11.99
CA ASP A 16 16.37 17.88 -13.14
C ASP A 16 17.70 17.49 -13.81
N PHE A 17 17.63 17.21 -15.11
CA PHE A 17 18.82 16.92 -15.90
C PHE A 17 19.66 18.19 -16.09
N PRO A 18 20.96 18.16 -15.78
CA PRO A 18 21.83 19.32 -15.90
C PRO A 18 22.07 19.68 -17.36
N ASN A 19 22.19 20.98 -17.66
CA ASN A 19 22.44 21.49 -19.02
C ASN A 19 21.42 20.99 -20.06
N PHE A 20 20.16 20.87 -19.64
CA PHE A 20 19.05 20.39 -20.46
C PHE A 20 18.70 21.35 -21.61
N ASP A 21 18.54 20.79 -22.81
CA ASP A 21 18.01 21.46 -24.00
C ASP A 21 16.74 20.73 -24.49
N PRO A 22 15.55 21.34 -24.35
CA PRO A 22 14.30 20.70 -24.74
C PRO A 22 14.17 20.50 -26.25
N SER A 23 14.82 21.33 -27.08
CA SER A 23 14.80 21.19 -28.54
C SER A 23 15.60 19.95 -28.96
N GLN A 24 16.81 19.78 -28.41
CA GLN A 24 17.64 18.61 -28.71
C GLN A 24 16.96 17.30 -28.28
N ASP A 25 16.31 17.30 -27.12
CA ASP A 25 15.59 16.12 -26.64
C ASP A 25 14.35 15.82 -27.49
N ALA A 26 13.63 16.85 -27.93
CA ALA A 26 12.51 16.69 -28.87
C ALA A 26 12.97 16.09 -30.21
N GLU A 27 14.11 16.54 -30.75
CA GLU A 27 14.71 15.96 -31.96
C GLU A 27 15.13 14.51 -31.75
N THR A 28 15.72 14.20 -30.59
CA THR A 28 16.13 12.84 -30.23
C THR A 28 14.93 11.90 -30.19
N LEU A 29 13.83 12.30 -29.55
CA LEU A 29 12.59 11.51 -29.52
C LEU A 29 11.96 11.35 -30.91
N TYR A 30 11.94 12.41 -31.72
CA TYR A 30 11.42 12.34 -33.09
C TYR A 30 12.22 11.32 -33.93
N ASN A 31 13.54 11.37 -33.84
CA ASN A 31 14.41 10.44 -34.56
C ASN A 31 14.29 9.00 -34.04
N ALA A 32 14.12 8.81 -32.73
CA ALA A 32 13.89 7.50 -32.13
C ALA A 32 12.57 6.85 -32.58
N MET A 33 11.60 7.64 -33.03
CA MET A 33 10.31 7.19 -33.56
C MET A 33 10.24 7.21 -35.10
N LYS A 34 11.37 7.47 -35.79
CA LYS A 34 11.39 7.58 -37.25
C LYS A 34 11.70 6.24 -37.91
N GLY A 35 10.85 5.82 -38.83
CA GLY A 35 11.06 4.62 -39.65
C GLY A 35 10.12 3.50 -39.27
N PHE A 36 10.51 2.25 -39.50
CA PHE A 36 9.71 1.09 -39.11
C PHE A 36 10.05 0.69 -37.67
N GLY A 37 9.10 0.87 -36.76
CA GLY A 37 9.29 0.67 -35.33
C GLY A 37 10.00 1.86 -34.65
N SER A 38 10.33 1.69 -33.38
CA SER A 38 10.94 2.73 -32.55
C SER A 38 12.13 2.22 -31.73
N ASP A 39 13.10 3.11 -31.48
CA ASP A 39 14.19 2.89 -30.53
C ASP A 39 13.68 3.11 -29.10
N LYS A 40 13.07 2.04 -28.56
CA LYS A 40 12.48 2.03 -27.22
C LYS A 40 13.51 2.31 -26.12
N GLU A 41 14.78 1.94 -26.33
CA GLU A 41 15.83 2.18 -25.35
C GLU A 41 16.17 3.67 -25.29
N ALA A 42 16.33 4.33 -26.45
CA ALA A 42 16.58 5.77 -26.50
C ALA A 42 15.41 6.57 -25.90
N ILE A 43 14.16 6.19 -26.21
CA ILE A 43 12.95 6.81 -25.64
C ILE A 43 12.94 6.67 -24.12
N LEU A 44 13.19 5.46 -23.62
CA LEU A 44 13.23 5.16 -22.19
C LEU A 44 14.33 5.95 -21.47
N GLU A 45 15.57 5.89 -21.98
CA GLU A 45 16.73 6.53 -21.34
C GLU A 45 16.55 8.04 -21.23
N LEU A 46 16.03 8.68 -22.28
CA LEU A 46 15.74 10.11 -22.27
C LEU A 46 14.61 10.43 -21.28
N ILE A 47 13.43 9.82 -21.43
CA ILE A 47 12.24 10.20 -20.64
C ILE A 47 12.45 9.92 -19.15
N THR A 48 13.10 8.80 -18.80
CA THR A 48 13.37 8.44 -17.41
C THR A 48 14.54 9.22 -16.79
N SER A 49 15.26 10.02 -17.58
CA SER A 49 16.36 10.87 -17.09
C SER A 49 16.03 12.36 -17.12
N ARG A 50 14.75 12.73 -17.28
CA ARG A 50 14.26 14.12 -17.24
C ARG A 50 13.20 14.24 -16.16
N SER A 51 13.18 15.36 -15.44
CA SER A 51 12.07 15.66 -14.53
C SER A 51 10.78 15.91 -15.30
N ASN A 52 9.62 15.82 -14.65
CA ASN A 52 8.35 16.04 -15.30
C ASN A 52 8.25 17.44 -15.91
N ARG A 53 8.79 18.46 -15.22
CA ARG A 53 8.91 19.83 -15.74
C ARG A 53 9.64 19.86 -17.08
N GLN A 54 10.81 19.23 -17.14
CA GLN A 54 11.59 19.13 -18.38
C GLN A 54 10.84 18.34 -19.46
N ARG A 55 10.12 17.27 -19.11
CA ARG A 55 9.26 16.54 -20.05
C ARG A 55 8.15 17.43 -20.65
N GLN A 56 7.58 18.35 -19.87
CA GLN A 56 6.61 19.32 -20.40
C GLN A 56 7.26 20.29 -21.40
N GLU A 57 8.47 20.76 -21.12
CA GLU A 57 9.24 21.61 -22.06
C GLU A 57 9.60 20.85 -23.35
N ILE A 58 9.93 19.56 -23.26
CA ILE A 58 10.12 18.69 -24.43
C ILE A 58 8.83 18.60 -25.25
N CYS A 59 7.68 18.34 -24.62
CA CYS A 59 6.39 18.29 -25.32
C CYS A 59 6.10 19.59 -26.09
N GLN A 60 6.35 20.76 -25.48
CA GLN A 60 6.15 22.06 -26.11
C GLN A 60 7.09 22.28 -27.31
N ASN A 61 8.36 21.91 -27.18
CA ASN A 61 9.34 22.04 -28.25
C ASN A 61 9.05 21.05 -29.39
N TYR A 62 8.69 19.81 -29.08
CA TYR A 62 8.27 18.82 -30.08
C TYR A 62 7.07 19.32 -30.89
N LYS A 63 6.08 19.93 -30.22
CA LYS A 63 4.93 20.54 -30.89
C LYS A 63 5.33 21.70 -31.80
N SER A 64 6.28 22.53 -31.37
CA SER A 64 6.74 23.69 -32.13
C SER A 64 7.59 23.30 -33.35
N LEU A 65 8.50 22.32 -33.19
CA LEU A 65 9.42 21.87 -34.23
C LEU A 65 8.73 21.02 -35.31
N TYR A 66 7.78 20.18 -34.91
CA TYR A 66 7.18 19.17 -35.80
C TYR A 66 5.68 19.35 -36.06
N GLY A 67 5.01 20.24 -35.33
CA GLY A 67 3.55 20.40 -35.39
C GLY A 67 2.75 19.23 -34.81
N LYS A 68 3.43 18.21 -34.25
CA LYS A 68 2.85 16.96 -33.76
C LYS A 68 2.71 16.91 -32.25
N ASP A 69 1.81 16.06 -31.76
CA ASP A 69 1.67 15.82 -30.33
C ASP A 69 2.55 14.64 -29.91
N LEU A 70 3.54 14.91 -29.03
CA LEU A 70 4.51 13.89 -28.61
C LEU A 70 3.84 12.71 -27.90
N ILE A 71 2.81 12.96 -27.09
CA ILE A 71 2.12 11.89 -26.37
C ILE A 71 1.33 11.00 -27.35
N ALA A 72 0.71 11.58 -28.37
CA ALA A 72 0.03 10.85 -29.43
C ALA A 72 0.99 9.99 -30.25
N ASP A 73 2.15 10.55 -30.64
CA ASP A 73 3.18 9.81 -31.36
C ASP A 73 3.73 8.65 -30.50
N LEU A 74 3.99 8.88 -29.20
CA LEU A 74 4.42 7.82 -28.27
C LEU A 74 3.37 6.72 -28.11
N LYS A 75 2.07 7.05 -28.06
CA LYS A 75 0.98 6.06 -28.03
C LYS A 75 0.86 5.25 -29.31
N TYR A 76 1.24 5.83 -30.44
CA TYR A 76 1.24 5.14 -31.72
C TYR A 76 2.41 4.16 -31.84
N GLU A 77 3.60 4.58 -31.39
CA GLU A 77 4.84 3.80 -31.52
C GLU A 77 5.05 2.74 -30.42
N LEU A 78 4.43 2.93 -29.25
CA LEU A 78 4.56 2.03 -28.11
C LEU A 78 3.26 1.25 -27.88
N THR A 79 3.36 0.12 -27.19
CA THR A 79 2.18 -0.65 -26.79
C THR A 79 2.29 -1.25 -25.39
N GLY A 80 1.15 -1.58 -24.79
CA GLY A 80 1.05 -2.34 -23.56
C GLY A 80 1.55 -1.60 -22.31
N LYS A 81 2.15 -2.34 -21.38
CA LYS A 81 2.60 -1.79 -20.07
C LYS A 81 3.68 -0.72 -20.23
N PHE A 82 4.56 -0.90 -21.21
CA PHE A 82 5.61 0.06 -21.51
C PHE A 82 5.03 1.39 -22.03
N GLU A 83 4.06 1.34 -22.95
CA GLU A 83 3.32 2.53 -23.39
C GLU A 83 2.66 3.23 -22.21
N ARG A 84 1.90 2.51 -21.37
CA ARG A 84 1.20 3.10 -20.22
C ARG A 84 2.18 3.82 -19.29
N LEU A 85 3.34 3.23 -19.02
CA LEU A 85 4.38 3.81 -18.18
C LEU A 85 4.99 5.07 -18.80
N ILE A 86 5.45 5.00 -20.04
CA ILE A 86 6.09 6.14 -20.73
C ILE A 86 5.10 7.29 -20.89
N VAL A 87 3.88 7.01 -21.36
CA VAL A 87 2.84 8.03 -21.50
C VAL A 87 2.40 8.58 -20.14
N GLY A 88 2.41 7.76 -19.09
CA GLY A 88 2.21 8.20 -17.71
C GLY A 88 3.25 9.22 -17.26
N LEU A 89 4.53 8.98 -17.56
CA LEU A 89 5.62 9.90 -17.23
C LEU A 89 5.52 11.24 -17.96
N MET A 90 4.93 11.28 -19.16
CA MET A 90 4.82 12.51 -19.95
C MET A 90 3.70 13.45 -19.50
N ARG A 91 2.71 12.97 -18.73
CA ARG A 91 1.61 13.83 -18.24
C ARG A 91 2.07 14.69 -17.06
N PRO A 92 1.59 15.95 -16.94
CA PRO A 92 1.72 16.69 -15.70
C PRO A 92 1.12 15.90 -14.51
N PRO A 93 1.64 16.02 -13.27
CA PRO A 93 1.22 15.16 -12.17
C PRO A 93 -0.29 15.17 -11.91
N ALA A 94 -0.91 16.35 -11.91
CA ALA A 94 -2.35 16.50 -11.70
C ALA A 94 -3.21 15.82 -12.79
N TYR A 95 -2.78 15.88 -14.05
CA TYR A 95 -3.45 15.18 -15.16
C TYR A 95 -3.18 13.67 -15.11
N GLY A 96 -2.05 13.24 -14.56
CA GLY A 96 -1.78 11.84 -14.23
C GLY A 96 -2.79 11.30 -13.22
N ASP A 97 -2.98 12.00 -12.10
CA ASP A 97 -3.95 11.63 -11.07
C ASP A 97 -5.40 11.67 -11.60
N ALA A 98 -5.75 12.72 -12.35
CA ALA A 98 -7.07 12.83 -12.97
C ALA A 98 -7.36 11.66 -13.92
N LYS A 99 -6.36 11.20 -14.69
CA LYS A 99 -6.49 10.04 -15.58
C LYS A 99 -6.67 8.73 -14.80
N GLU A 100 -5.95 8.55 -13.71
CA GLU A 100 -6.07 7.35 -12.88
C GLU A 100 -7.43 7.30 -12.17
N ILE A 101 -7.94 8.42 -11.65
CA ILE A 101 -9.30 8.47 -11.11
C ILE A 101 -10.33 8.29 -12.20
N LYS A 102 -10.14 8.89 -13.39
CA LYS A 102 -11.06 8.70 -14.50
C LYS A 102 -11.19 7.22 -14.85
N ASP A 103 -10.08 6.49 -14.93
CA ASP A 103 -10.08 5.05 -15.15
C ASP A 103 -10.75 4.28 -14.01
N ALA A 104 -10.59 4.74 -12.76
CA ALA A 104 -11.14 4.08 -11.58
C ALA A 104 -12.67 4.19 -11.47
N VAL A 105 -13.29 5.25 -12.02
CA VAL A 105 -14.75 5.49 -11.97
C VAL A 105 -15.43 5.35 -13.34
N SER A 106 -14.70 4.85 -14.35
CA SER A 106 -15.26 4.64 -15.69
C SER A 106 -15.38 3.14 -16.00
N GLY A 107 -16.55 2.73 -16.47
CA GLY A 107 -16.80 1.36 -16.92
C GLY A 107 -17.75 0.60 -15.98
N ILE A 108 -17.67 -0.73 -16.02
CA ILE A 108 -18.45 -1.60 -15.13
C ILE A 108 -17.61 -1.86 -13.88
N GLY A 109 -18.11 -1.37 -12.74
CA GLY A 109 -17.42 -1.45 -11.45
C GLY A 109 -16.45 -0.30 -11.22
N THR A 110 -15.90 -0.26 -10.00
CA THR A 110 -15.07 0.83 -9.50
C THR A 110 -13.72 0.27 -9.04
N ASP A 111 -12.62 0.99 -9.23
CA ASP A 111 -11.33 0.66 -8.58
C ASP A 111 -11.20 1.43 -7.25
N GLU A 112 -11.82 0.92 -6.19
CA GLU A 112 -11.81 1.55 -4.86
C GLU A 112 -10.37 1.62 -4.30
N LYS A 113 -9.48 0.72 -4.74
CA LYS A 113 -8.07 0.73 -4.32
C LYS A 113 -7.32 1.90 -4.94
N CYS A 114 -7.62 2.28 -6.18
CA CYS A 114 -7.07 3.47 -6.83
C CYS A 114 -7.60 4.74 -6.14
N LEU A 115 -8.92 4.84 -5.95
CA LEU A 115 -9.54 5.98 -5.25
C LEU A 115 -8.95 6.18 -3.85
N THR A 116 -8.86 5.10 -3.08
CA THR A 116 -8.28 5.11 -1.73
C THR A 116 -6.82 5.56 -1.75
N GLU A 117 -6.01 5.03 -2.66
CA GLU A 117 -4.58 5.34 -2.73
C GLU A 117 -4.32 6.82 -3.05
N ILE A 118 -5.07 7.38 -4.00
CA ILE A 118 -4.91 8.77 -4.39
C ILE A 118 -5.47 9.68 -3.30
N LEU A 119 -6.76 9.56 -2.95
CA LEU A 119 -7.43 10.52 -2.06
C LEU A 119 -6.91 10.49 -0.62
N ALA A 120 -6.40 9.35 -0.13
CA ALA A 120 -5.80 9.29 1.21
C ALA A 120 -4.39 9.91 1.29
N SER A 121 -3.67 10.00 0.16
CA SER A 121 -2.23 10.36 0.16
C SER A 121 -1.93 11.77 -0.35
N ARG A 122 -2.80 12.35 -1.19
CA ARG A 122 -2.58 13.70 -1.74
C ARG A 122 -2.75 14.78 -0.69
N THR A 123 -1.96 15.85 -0.82
CA THR A 123 -2.08 17.07 -0.01
C THR A 123 -3.23 17.94 -0.50
N ASN A 124 -3.61 18.95 0.28
CA ASN A 124 -4.62 19.95 -0.12
C ASN A 124 -4.31 20.56 -1.50
N GLU A 125 -3.09 21.05 -1.72
CA GLU A 125 -2.65 21.60 -3.02
C GLU A 125 -2.80 20.58 -4.16
N GLN A 126 -2.39 19.33 -3.92
CA GLN A 126 -2.48 18.26 -4.93
C GLN A 126 -3.94 17.91 -5.25
N ILE A 127 -4.82 17.89 -4.25
CA ILE A 127 -6.26 17.66 -4.44
C ILE A 127 -6.88 18.78 -5.27
N HIS A 128 -6.59 20.06 -4.97
CA HIS A 128 -7.12 21.18 -5.76
C HIS A 128 -6.63 21.14 -7.21
N GLN A 129 -5.34 20.84 -7.43
CA GLN A 129 -4.77 20.66 -8.77
C GLN A 129 -5.41 19.49 -9.51
N LEU A 130 -5.66 18.38 -8.83
CA LEU A 130 -6.32 17.20 -9.39
C LEU A 130 -7.76 17.54 -9.83
N VAL A 131 -8.56 18.17 -8.97
CA VAL A 131 -9.95 18.57 -9.30
C VAL A 131 -9.96 19.51 -10.52
N ALA A 132 -9.05 20.49 -10.54
CA ALA A 132 -8.92 21.41 -11.68
C ALA A 132 -8.52 20.67 -12.98
N ALA A 133 -7.53 19.78 -12.92
CA ALA A 133 -7.08 19.00 -14.07
C ALA A 133 -8.15 18.01 -14.57
N TYR A 134 -8.96 17.43 -13.68
CA TYR A 134 -10.07 16.56 -14.06
C TYR A 134 -11.15 17.34 -14.83
N LYS A 135 -11.50 18.52 -14.32
CA LYS A 135 -12.47 19.41 -14.97
C LYS A 135 -11.97 19.88 -16.34
N ASP A 136 -10.71 20.25 -16.45
CA ASP A 136 -10.10 20.66 -17.71
C ASP A 136 -10.03 19.51 -18.73
N ALA A 137 -9.55 18.33 -18.30
CA ALA A 137 -9.31 17.21 -19.20
C ALA A 137 -10.61 16.51 -19.69
N TYR A 138 -11.67 16.54 -18.88
CA TYR A 138 -12.89 15.75 -19.13
C TYR A 138 -14.16 16.57 -19.20
N GLU A 139 -14.12 17.87 -18.88
CA GLU A 139 -15.30 18.74 -18.77
C GLU A 139 -16.37 18.20 -17.81
N ARG A 140 -15.92 17.53 -16.74
CA ARG A 140 -16.77 16.88 -15.73
C ARG A 140 -16.41 17.32 -14.32
N ASP A 141 -17.39 17.22 -13.44
CA ASP A 141 -17.19 17.43 -12.01
C ASP A 141 -16.70 16.13 -11.37
N LEU A 142 -15.50 16.17 -10.79
CA LEU A 142 -14.88 15.00 -10.18
C LEU A 142 -15.66 14.51 -8.96
N GLU A 143 -16.13 15.42 -8.11
CA GLU A 143 -16.86 15.06 -6.90
C GLU A 143 -18.18 14.37 -7.26
N ALA A 144 -18.91 14.90 -8.24
CA ALA A 144 -20.12 14.29 -8.77
C ALA A 144 -19.87 12.89 -9.35
N ASP A 145 -18.77 12.70 -10.09
CA ASP A 145 -18.41 11.38 -10.64
C ASP A 145 -18.06 10.38 -9.52
N VAL A 146 -17.34 10.81 -8.48
CA VAL A 146 -17.04 9.96 -7.31
C VAL A 146 -18.30 9.63 -6.51
N ILE A 147 -19.20 10.60 -6.31
CA ILE A 147 -20.50 10.38 -5.65
C ILE A 147 -21.35 9.40 -6.47
N GLY A 148 -21.37 9.53 -7.79
CA GLY A 148 -22.15 8.65 -8.66
C GLY A 148 -21.71 7.18 -8.63
N ASP A 149 -20.44 6.92 -8.31
CA ASP A 149 -19.82 5.59 -8.40
C ASP A 149 -19.51 4.95 -7.03
N THR A 150 -19.76 5.66 -5.93
CA THR A 150 -19.49 5.17 -4.56
C THR A 150 -20.71 5.32 -3.66
N SER A 151 -20.69 4.75 -2.45
CA SER A 151 -21.80 4.89 -1.50
C SER A 151 -21.35 4.82 -0.03
N GLY A 152 -22.29 5.13 0.88
CA GLY A 152 -22.10 4.96 2.32
C GLY A 152 -20.99 5.81 2.93
N HIS A 153 -20.37 5.31 4.01
CA HIS A 153 -19.29 6.01 4.71
C HIS A 153 -18.01 6.12 3.87
N PHE A 154 -17.78 5.18 2.97
CA PHE A 154 -16.69 5.26 2.00
C PHE A 154 -16.82 6.51 1.13
N GLN A 155 -17.98 6.72 0.49
CA GLN A 155 -18.27 7.94 -0.28
C GLN A 155 -18.08 9.21 0.56
N LYS A 156 -18.65 9.25 1.77
CA LYS A 156 -18.56 10.43 2.66
C LYS A 156 -17.10 10.82 2.94
N MET A 157 -16.25 9.85 3.28
CA MET A 157 -14.84 10.11 3.54
C MET A 157 -14.09 10.55 2.28
N LEU A 158 -14.38 9.95 1.12
CA LEU A 158 -13.77 10.40 -0.15
C LEU A 158 -14.14 11.86 -0.47
N VAL A 159 -15.40 12.26 -0.25
CA VAL A 159 -15.85 13.64 -0.46
C VAL A 159 -15.14 14.61 0.49
N VAL A 160 -14.97 14.25 1.77
CA VAL A 160 -14.20 15.06 2.74
C VAL A 160 -12.75 15.24 2.27
N LEU A 161 -12.09 14.17 1.83
CA LEU A 161 -10.72 14.23 1.32
C LEU A 161 -10.62 15.06 0.02
N LEU A 162 -11.64 15.01 -0.84
CA LEU A 162 -11.72 15.78 -2.08
C LEU A 162 -11.88 17.30 -1.87
N GLN A 163 -12.36 17.74 -0.70
CA GLN A 163 -12.41 19.17 -0.42
C GLN A 163 -11.01 19.79 -0.36
N GLY A 164 -10.00 19.00 0.06
CA GLY A 164 -8.63 19.51 0.22
C GLY A 164 -8.56 20.67 1.21
N THR A 165 -9.34 20.59 2.29
CA THR A 165 -9.44 21.62 3.34
C THR A 165 -9.02 21.10 4.70
N ARG A 166 -8.11 20.10 4.74
CA ARG A 166 -7.49 19.68 6.00
C ARG A 166 -6.78 20.87 6.63
N GLU A 167 -6.88 21.04 7.94
CA GLU A 167 -6.08 22.01 8.70
C GLU A 167 -4.59 21.83 8.36
N GLU A 168 -3.90 22.92 8.05
CA GLU A 168 -2.46 22.87 7.76
C GLU A 168 -1.66 22.69 9.06
N ASP A 169 -0.45 22.15 8.96
CA ASP A 169 0.40 21.91 10.13
C ASP A 169 0.82 23.25 10.79
N ASP A 170 0.58 23.36 12.09
CA ASP A 170 0.87 24.54 12.90
C ASP A 170 1.21 24.18 14.37
N VAL A 171 1.08 25.16 15.28
CA VAL A 171 1.30 24.92 16.71
C VAL A 171 0.15 24.08 17.27
N VAL A 172 0.47 22.85 17.65
CA VAL A 172 -0.53 21.89 18.16
C VAL A 172 -0.98 22.25 19.58
N SER A 173 -2.29 22.19 19.82
CA SER A 173 -2.91 22.30 21.15
C SER A 173 -2.94 20.94 21.85
N GLU A 174 -2.22 20.80 22.96
CA GLU A 174 -2.23 19.56 23.77
C GLU A 174 -3.63 19.23 24.31
N ASP A 175 -4.41 20.23 24.73
CA ASP A 175 -5.79 20.03 25.18
C ASP A 175 -6.66 19.42 24.07
N LEU A 176 -6.52 19.91 22.83
CA LEU A 176 -7.25 19.36 21.69
C LEU A 176 -6.77 17.96 21.32
N VAL A 177 -5.47 17.66 21.45
CA VAL A 177 -4.94 16.29 21.27
C VAL A 177 -5.60 15.34 22.27
N HIS A 178 -5.62 15.70 23.55
CA HIS A 178 -6.27 14.89 24.58
C HIS A 178 -7.76 14.73 24.34
N GLN A 179 -8.44 15.78 23.89
CA GLN A 179 -9.86 15.72 23.52
C GLN A 179 -10.09 14.75 22.36
N ASP A 180 -9.35 14.89 21.24
CA ASP A 180 -9.53 14.02 20.08
C ASP A 180 -9.16 12.55 20.39
N VAL A 181 -8.20 12.30 21.29
CA VAL A 181 -7.91 10.94 21.79
C VAL A 181 -9.12 10.36 22.51
N GLN A 182 -9.73 11.12 23.42
CA GLN A 182 -10.90 10.68 24.17
C GLN A 182 -12.10 10.46 23.24
N ASP A 183 -12.35 11.40 22.32
CA ASP A 183 -13.43 11.31 21.34
C ASP A 183 -13.29 10.08 20.45
N LEU A 184 -12.08 9.78 19.96
CA LEU A 184 -11.82 8.56 19.15
C LEU A 184 -11.99 7.28 19.98
N TYR A 185 -11.54 7.28 21.24
CA TYR A 185 -11.67 6.13 22.12
C TYR A 185 -13.13 5.83 22.45
N GLU A 186 -13.90 6.87 22.79
CA GLU A 186 -15.34 6.79 23.02
C GLU A 186 -16.10 6.41 21.75
N ALA A 187 -15.68 6.91 20.59
CA ALA A 187 -16.28 6.62 19.30
C ALA A 187 -16.08 5.17 18.82
N GLY A 188 -15.01 4.50 19.26
CA GLY A 188 -14.67 3.12 18.87
C GLY A 188 -14.74 2.14 20.05
N GLU A 189 -13.65 2.00 20.78
CA GLU A 189 -13.42 0.90 21.75
C GLU A 189 -14.44 0.82 22.90
N LEU A 190 -15.12 1.91 23.26
CA LEU A 190 -16.09 1.91 24.37
C LEU A 190 -17.53 1.57 23.95
N LYS A 191 -17.80 1.38 22.66
CA LYS A 191 -19.12 0.99 22.17
C LYS A 191 -19.03 -0.26 21.30
N TRP A 192 -20.17 -0.93 21.09
CA TRP A 192 -20.23 -2.00 20.11
C TRP A 192 -20.51 -1.38 18.74
N GLY A 193 -19.54 -1.43 17.83
CA GLY A 193 -19.52 -0.69 16.57
C GLY A 193 -18.66 0.58 16.65
N THR A 194 -18.71 1.43 15.62
CA THR A 194 -17.97 2.69 15.60
C THR A 194 -18.89 3.86 15.25
N ASP A 195 -18.60 5.04 15.80
CA ASP A 195 -19.14 6.30 15.31
C ASP A 195 -18.35 6.75 14.08
N GLU A 196 -18.78 6.29 12.89
CA GLU A 196 -18.04 6.57 11.66
C GLU A 196 -17.98 8.07 11.35
N ALA A 197 -18.98 8.86 11.81
CA ALA A 197 -19.00 10.30 11.58
C ALA A 197 -17.89 11.01 12.37
N GLN A 198 -17.67 10.62 13.64
CA GLN A 198 -16.58 11.17 14.45
C GLN A 198 -15.21 10.84 13.84
N PHE A 199 -15.02 9.58 13.41
CA PHE A 199 -13.78 9.16 12.74
C PHE A 199 -13.53 9.93 11.44
N ILE A 200 -14.56 10.11 10.59
CA ILE A 200 -14.46 10.90 9.35
C ILE A 200 -14.09 12.35 9.66
N TYR A 201 -14.72 12.96 10.66
CA TYR A 201 -14.47 14.35 11.01
C TYR A 201 -13.03 14.55 11.51
N ILE A 202 -12.60 13.82 12.53
CA ILE A 202 -11.26 13.99 13.12
C ILE A 202 -10.18 13.66 12.09
N LEU A 203 -10.26 12.47 11.47
CA LEU A 203 -9.22 11.99 10.55
C LEU A 203 -9.25 12.72 9.20
N GLY A 204 -10.37 13.34 8.83
CA GLY A 204 -10.50 14.13 7.60
C GLY A 204 -10.02 15.58 7.73
N ASN A 205 -10.18 16.20 8.89
CA ASN A 205 -10.00 17.65 9.04
C ASN A 205 -8.74 18.06 9.81
N ARG A 206 -8.33 17.34 10.87
CA ARG A 206 -7.18 17.74 11.69
C ARG A 206 -5.87 17.71 10.91
N SER A 207 -4.93 18.57 11.27
CA SER A 207 -3.61 18.61 10.63
C SER A 207 -2.84 17.30 10.79
N LYS A 208 -1.89 17.02 9.89
CA LYS A 208 -1.14 15.77 9.95
C LYS A 208 -0.25 15.75 11.19
N GLN A 209 0.34 16.89 11.54
CA GLN A 209 1.12 17.06 12.76
C GLN A 209 0.28 16.79 14.02
N HIS A 210 -0.93 17.35 14.10
CA HIS A 210 -1.86 17.09 15.20
C HIS A 210 -2.22 15.60 15.30
N LEU A 211 -2.65 14.99 14.19
CA LEU A 211 -3.09 13.60 14.19
C LEU A 211 -1.97 12.60 14.53
N ARG A 212 -0.71 12.90 14.19
CA ARG A 212 0.43 12.09 14.61
C ARG A 212 0.53 12.05 16.15
N LEU A 213 0.42 13.21 16.81
CA LEU A 213 0.42 13.29 18.27
C LEU A 213 -0.80 12.60 18.89
N VAL A 214 -1.98 12.74 18.26
CA VAL A 214 -3.18 11.98 18.66
C VAL A 214 -2.93 10.48 18.58
N PHE A 215 -2.29 9.96 17.53
CA PHE A 215 -2.03 8.52 17.40
C PHE A 215 -1.06 8.00 18.46
N ASP A 216 -0.03 8.78 18.77
CA ASP A 216 0.97 8.42 19.78
C ASP A 216 0.33 8.40 21.18
N GLU A 217 -0.43 9.44 21.53
CA GLU A 217 -1.12 9.53 22.83
C GLU A 217 -2.28 8.50 22.93
N TYR A 218 -2.94 8.17 21.82
CA TYR A 218 -3.93 7.09 21.77
C TYR A 218 -3.29 5.72 22.07
N LEU A 219 -2.14 5.42 21.46
CA LEU A 219 -1.41 4.17 21.73
C LEU A 219 -0.99 4.08 23.21
N LYS A 220 -0.46 5.17 23.75
CA LYS A 220 -0.01 5.26 25.14
C LYS A 220 -1.16 5.09 26.13
N THR A 221 -2.31 5.72 25.88
CA THR A 221 -3.46 5.70 26.77
C THR A 221 -4.23 4.38 26.71
N THR A 222 -4.46 3.85 25.50
CA THR A 222 -5.30 2.66 25.29
C THR A 222 -4.51 1.35 25.30
N GLY A 223 -3.19 1.41 25.05
CA GLY A 223 -2.34 0.24 24.84
C GLY A 223 -2.53 -0.44 23.48
N LYS A 224 -3.32 0.16 22.56
CA LYS A 224 -3.53 -0.33 21.20
C LYS A 224 -3.35 0.82 20.20
N PRO A 225 -2.76 0.58 19.02
CA PRO A 225 -2.72 1.60 17.97
C PRO A 225 -4.13 1.84 17.42
N ILE A 226 -4.42 3.06 16.95
CA ILE A 226 -5.73 3.42 16.38
C ILE A 226 -6.17 2.49 15.24
N GLU A 227 -5.23 1.92 14.48
CA GLU A 227 -5.55 0.94 13.44
C GLU A 227 -6.09 -0.39 13.97
N ALA A 228 -5.78 -0.77 15.22
CA ALA A 228 -6.36 -1.94 15.83
C ALA A 228 -7.86 -1.72 16.10
N SER A 229 -8.22 -0.53 16.58
CA SER A 229 -9.62 -0.13 16.79
C SER A 229 -10.38 -0.09 15.46
N ILE A 230 -9.79 0.52 14.43
CA ILE A 230 -10.41 0.56 13.09
C ILE A 230 -10.66 -0.84 12.52
N ARG A 231 -9.69 -1.77 12.62
CA ARG A 231 -9.85 -3.15 12.12
C ARG A 231 -10.86 -3.99 12.89
N GLY A 232 -11.07 -3.68 14.17
CA GLY A 232 -12.03 -4.38 15.02
C GLY A 232 -13.47 -3.99 14.71
N GLU A 233 -13.69 -2.73 14.31
CA GLU A 233 -15.02 -2.13 14.31
C GLU A 233 -15.55 -1.73 12.93
N LEU A 234 -14.70 -1.46 11.94
CA LEU A 234 -15.11 -1.13 10.58
C LEU A 234 -14.99 -2.34 9.65
N SER A 235 -15.64 -2.26 8.48
CA SER A 235 -15.54 -3.31 7.47
C SER A 235 -15.53 -2.75 6.03
N GLY A 236 -15.23 -3.62 5.07
CA GLY A 236 -15.33 -3.33 3.65
C GLY A 236 -14.31 -2.30 3.15
N ASP A 237 -14.68 -1.49 2.17
CA ASP A 237 -13.78 -0.48 1.58
C ASP A 237 -13.65 0.76 2.46
N PHE A 238 -14.63 1.03 3.32
CA PHE A 238 -14.51 2.08 4.32
C PHE A 238 -13.39 1.79 5.32
N GLU A 239 -13.30 0.57 5.86
CA GLU A 239 -12.17 0.16 6.72
C GLU A 239 -10.82 0.35 6.01
N LYS A 240 -10.72 -0.09 4.74
CA LYS A 240 -9.48 0.01 3.95
C LYS A 240 -9.09 1.48 3.70
N LEU A 241 -10.07 2.36 3.47
CA LEU A 241 -9.86 3.79 3.30
C LEU A 241 -9.36 4.44 4.59
N MET A 242 -10.04 4.18 5.71
CA MET A 242 -9.64 4.76 7.00
C MET A 242 -8.23 4.29 7.41
N LEU A 243 -7.90 3.02 7.19
CA LEU A 243 -6.55 2.51 7.40
C LEU A 243 -5.52 3.16 6.46
N ALA A 244 -5.88 3.44 5.21
CA ALA A 244 -4.99 4.13 4.28
C ALA A 244 -4.74 5.58 4.72
N VAL A 245 -5.77 6.29 5.19
CA VAL A 245 -5.67 7.66 5.72
C VAL A 245 -4.75 7.71 6.92
N VAL A 246 -4.96 6.84 7.92
CA VAL A 246 -4.09 6.76 9.11
C VAL A 246 -2.63 6.49 8.72
N LYS A 247 -2.38 5.54 7.80
CA LYS A 247 -1.03 5.25 7.31
C LYS A 247 -0.42 6.44 6.59
N CYS A 248 -1.16 7.14 5.73
CA CYS A 248 -0.65 8.30 5.00
C CYS A 248 -0.37 9.49 5.93
N ILE A 249 -1.17 9.67 6.98
CA ILE A 249 -0.91 10.66 8.03
C ILE A 249 0.38 10.33 8.77
N ARG A 250 0.57 9.06 9.18
CA ARG A 250 1.80 8.67 9.88
C ARG A 250 3.01 8.78 8.96
N SER A 251 3.02 8.04 7.86
CA SER A 251 4.05 8.10 6.82
C SER A 251 3.48 7.68 5.46
N THR A 252 3.33 8.66 4.57
CA THR A 252 2.94 8.41 3.17
C THR A 252 3.97 7.53 2.43
N PRO A 253 5.30 7.70 2.61
CA PRO A 253 6.30 6.77 2.09
C PRO A 253 6.09 5.31 2.53
N GLU A 254 5.79 5.08 3.81
CA GLU A 254 5.52 3.73 4.33
C GLU A 254 4.27 3.11 3.69
N TYR A 255 3.21 3.90 3.51
CA TYR A 255 2.01 3.46 2.81
C TYR A 255 2.32 2.99 1.38
N PHE A 256 3.09 3.78 0.62
CA PHE A 256 3.47 3.41 -0.74
C PHE A 256 4.42 2.21 -0.79
N ALA A 257 5.35 2.06 0.16
CA ALA A 257 6.18 0.86 0.28
C ALA A 257 5.33 -0.41 0.44
N GLU A 258 4.30 -0.36 1.29
CA GLU A 258 3.38 -1.49 1.47
C GLU A 258 2.51 -1.75 0.23
N ARG A 259 2.04 -0.70 -0.44
CA ARG A 259 1.26 -0.80 -1.67
C ARG A 259 2.08 -1.43 -2.80
N LEU A 260 3.34 -1.01 -2.97
CA LEU A 260 4.28 -1.60 -3.92
C LEU A 260 4.52 -3.08 -3.63
N PHE A 261 4.77 -3.43 -2.36
CA PHE A 261 4.97 -4.83 -1.97
C PHE A 261 3.73 -5.66 -2.30
N LYS A 262 2.54 -5.17 -1.95
CA LYS A 262 1.28 -5.83 -2.29
C LYS A 262 1.09 -5.98 -3.80
N ALA A 263 1.49 -4.99 -4.60
CA ALA A 263 1.33 -5.02 -6.05
C ALA A 263 2.18 -6.11 -6.73
N MET A 264 3.32 -6.50 -6.13
CA MET A 264 4.25 -7.50 -6.65
C MET A 264 4.26 -8.81 -5.85
N LYS A 265 3.47 -8.91 -4.77
CA LYS A 265 3.41 -10.13 -3.94
C LYS A 265 2.56 -11.20 -4.61
N GLY A 266 3.16 -12.36 -4.89
CA GLY A 266 2.47 -13.57 -5.35
C GLY A 266 2.76 -13.88 -6.81
N LEU A 267 1.89 -14.69 -7.43
CA LEU A 267 1.97 -14.95 -8.87
C LEU A 267 1.33 -13.79 -9.64
N GLY A 268 2.13 -13.10 -10.45
CA GLY A 268 1.71 -11.97 -11.27
C GLY A 268 1.77 -10.62 -10.56
N THR A 269 1.64 -9.56 -11.36
CA THR A 269 1.85 -8.17 -10.92
C THR A 269 0.59 -7.34 -11.12
N ARG A 270 0.29 -6.44 -10.19
CA ARG A 270 -0.73 -5.40 -10.36
C ARG A 270 -0.12 -4.19 -11.06
N ASP A 271 0.20 -4.34 -12.34
CA ASP A 271 0.99 -3.36 -13.10
C ASP A 271 0.41 -1.94 -13.10
N ASN A 272 -0.91 -1.76 -13.17
CA ASN A 272 -1.49 -0.42 -13.11
C ASN A 272 -1.15 0.29 -11.79
N THR A 273 -1.18 -0.42 -10.66
CA THR A 273 -0.77 0.11 -9.37
C THR A 273 0.73 0.37 -9.33
N LEU A 274 1.54 -0.57 -9.84
CA LEU A 274 2.99 -0.42 -9.88
C LEU A 274 3.39 0.82 -10.70
N ILE A 275 2.85 0.99 -11.91
CA ILE A 275 3.09 2.15 -12.77
C ILE A 275 2.66 3.43 -12.07
N ARG A 276 1.43 3.50 -11.54
CA ARG A 276 0.91 4.71 -10.90
C ARG A 276 1.78 5.17 -9.74
N ILE A 277 2.20 4.25 -8.86
CA ILE A 277 3.04 4.61 -7.71
C ILE A 277 4.44 5.01 -8.17
N MET A 278 5.07 4.21 -9.04
CA MET A 278 6.44 4.50 -9.50
C MET A 278 6.53 5.84 -10.23
N VAL A 279 5.50 6.21 -11.01
CA VAL A 279 5.42 7.52 -11.67
C VAL A 279 5.14 8.63 -10.65
N SER A 280 4.05 8.53 -9.89
CA SER A 280 3.59 9.63 -9.02
C SER A 280 4.54 9.97 -7.87
N ARG A 281 5.36 9.01 -7.42
CA ARG A 281 6.30 9.19 -6.31
C ARG A 281 7.76 9.42 -6.74
N SER A 282 8.07 9.26 -8.02
CA SER A 282 9.45 9.37 -8.56
C SER A 282 10.13 10.72 -8.27
N GLU A 283 9.35 11.80 -8.14
CA GLU A 283 9.87 13.15 -7.91
C GLU A 283 9.49 13.70 -6.51
N LEU A 284 9.04 12.83 -5.59
CA LEU A 284 8.60 13.20 -4.24
C LEU A 284 9.45 12.54 -3.16
N ASP A 285 9.28 11.23 -2.98
CA ASP A 285 9.74 10.48 -1.80
C ASP A 285 10.17 9.04 -2.13
N MET A 286 10.47 8.75 -3.41
CA MET A 286 10.90 7.42 -3.83
C MET A 286 12.12 6.90 -3.06
N LEU A 287 13.02 7.78 -2.61
CA LEU A 287 14.16 7.38 -1.77
C LEU A 287 13.73 6.91 -0.38
N ASP A 288 12.78 7.60 0.26
CA ASP A 288 12.22 7.17 1.55
C ASP A 288 11.44 5.87 1.42
N ILE A 289 10.65 5.73 0.35
CA ILE A 289 9.92 4.49 0.03
C ILE A 289 10.90 3.31 -0.05
N ARG A 290 12.03 3.45 -0.73
CA ARG A 290 13.03 2.37 -0.89
C ARG A 290 13.65 1.95 0.43
N GLU A 291 14.04 2.91 1.26
CA GLU A 291 14.62 2.65 2.58
C GLU A 291 13.62 1.91 3.48
N ILE A 292 12.38 2.39 3.56
CA ILE A 292 11.32 1.75 4.35
C ILE A 292 11.00 0.36 3.80
N PHE A 293 10.91 0.22 2.48
CA PHE A 293 10.64 -1.05 1.83
C PHE A 293 11.68 -2.12 2.20
N ARG A 294 12.97 -1.76 2.14
CA ARG A 294 14.06 -2.65 2.50
C ARG A 294 13.98 -3.08 3.96
N THR A 295 13.72 -2.13 4.86
CA THR A 295 13.56 -2.39 6.31
C THR A 295 12.41 -3.35 6.59
N LYS A 296 11.28 -3.21 5.88
CA LYS A 296 10.07 -4.00 6.16
C LYS A 296 10.01 -5.36 5.49
N TYR A 297 10.71 -5.56 4.36
CA TYR A 297 10.53 -6.76 3.53
C TYR A 297 11.80 -7.55 3.26
N GLU A 298 12.94 -7.16 3.85
CA GLU A 298 14.24 -7.85 3.73
C GLU A 298 14.70 -8.04 2.28
N LYS A 299 14.12 -7.29 1.35
CA LYS A 299 14.44 -7.23 -0.09
C LYS A 299 14.34 -5.78 -0.52
N SER A 300 15.21 -5.35 -1.41
CA SER A 300 15.10 -4.01 -2.01
C SER A 300 13.88 -3.94 -2.93
N LEU A 301 13.32 -2.73 -3.06
CA LEU A 301 12.28 -2.45 -4.06
C LEU A 301 12.79 -2.76 -5.48
N TYR A 302 14.04 -2.39 -5.76
CA TYR A 302 14.71 -2.63 -7.03
C TYR A 302 14.76 -4.13 -7.38
N SER A 303 15.20 -4.98 -6.46
CA SER A 303 15.28 -6.43 -6.66
C SER A 303 13.89 -7.03 -6.89
N MET A 304 12.87 -6.59 -6.14
CA MET A 304 11.51 -7.08 -6.34
C MET A 304 10.97 -6.71 -7.73
N ILE A 305 11.13 -5.46 -8.17
CA ILE A 305 10.76 -5.03 -9.53
C ILE A 305 11.51 -5.84 -10.58
N LYS A 306 12.82 -6.05 -10.40
CA LYS A 306 13.68 -6.74 -11.36
C LYS A 306 13.23 -8.19 -11.61
N ASN A 307 12.74 -8.85 -10.57
CA ASN A 307 12.30 -10.25 -10.61
C ASN A 307 10.85 -10.40 -11.07
N ASP A 308 10.01 -9.40 -10.84
CA ASP A 308 8.56 -9.46 -11.15
C ASP A 308 8.23 -8.91 -12.55
N THR A 309 9.17 -8.22 -13.21
CA THR A 309 8.94 -7.57 -14.51
C THR A 309 9.99 -7.94 -15.57
N SER A 310 9.70 -7.63 -16.84
CA SER A 310 10.57 -7.95 -17.98
C SER A 310 10.58 -6.84 -19.06
N GLY A 311 11.50 -6.97 -20.04
CA GLY A 311 11.61 -6.06 -21.18
C GLY A 311 11.96 -4.61 -20.81
N GLU A 312 11.61 -3.69 -21.71
CA GLU A 312 11.81 -2.24 -21.56
C GLU A 312 10.96 -1.68 -20.42
N TYR A 313 9.79 -2.28 -20.17
CA TYR A 313 8.95 -1.97 -19.02
C TYR A 313 9.72 -2.13 -17.70
N LYS A 314 10.42 -3.25 -17.51
CA LYS A 314 11.31 -3.44 -16.35
C LYS A 314 12.38 -2.36 -16.28
N LYS A 315 13.10 -2.13 -17.37
CA LYS A 315 14.21 -1.17 -17.40
C LYS A 315 13.75 0.22 -16.97
N ALA A 316 12.59 0.65 -17.44
CA ALA A 316 12.02 1.95 -17.10
C ALA A 316 11.63 2.02 -15.62
N LEU A 317 10.97 0.99 -15.08
CA LEU A 317 10.65 0.93 -13.65
C LEU A 317 11.90 0.95 -12.76
N LEU A 318 12.96 0.24 -13.16
CA LEU A 318 14.23 0.24 -12.43
C LEU A 318 14.89 1.62 -12.45
N LYS A 319 14.83 2.35 -13.57
CA LYS A 319 15.29 3.76 -13.64
C LYS A 319 14.50 4.68 -12.71
N LEU A 320 13.17 4.54 -12.67
CA LEU A 320 12.32 5.29 -11.75
C LEU A 320 12.56 4.91 -10.29
N CYS A 321 12.93 3.66 -10.01
CA CYS A 321 13.31 3.24 -8.66
C CYS A 321 14.64 3.88 -8.25
N GLY A 322 15.65 3.80 -9.11
CA GLY A 322 17.03 4.15 -8.81
C GLY A 322 17.90 2.89 -8.70
N GLY A 323 18.63 2.74 -7.60
CA GLY A 323 19.56 1.61 -7.38
C GLY A 323 19.06 0.55 -6.40
N ASP A 324 19.83 -0.54 -6.29
CA ASP A 324 19.60 -1.67 -5.37
C ASP A 324 19.90 -1.32 -3.90
N ASP A 325 20.54 -0.18 -3.67
CA ASP A 325 20.96 0.34 -2.35
C ASP A 325 21.80 -0.67 -1.54
N ASP A 326 22.61 -1.50 -2.19
CA ASP A 326 23.31 -2.63 -1.55
C ASP A 326 24.14 -2.23 -0.31
N ALA A 327 24.69 -1.02 -0.29
CA ALA A 327 25.30 -0.45 0.92
C ALA A 327 24.23 0.17 1.83
N ALA A 328 24.08 -0.34 3.04
CA ALA A 328 23.28 0.30 4.08
C ALA A 328 23.88 1.69 4.40
N GLY A 329 23.31 2.74 3.80
CA GLY A 329 23.53 4.12 4.23
C GLY A 329 22.89 4.37 5.59
N GLN A 330 23.21 5.51 6.22
CA GLN A 330 22.47 5.97 7.39
C GLN A 330 21.01 6.23 6.99
N PHE A 331 20.05 5.85 7.84
CA PHE A 331 18.64 6.16 7.62
C PHE A 331 18.41 7.66 7.54
N PHE A 332 17.56 8.07 6.60
CA PHE A 332 17.04 9.44 6.57
C PHE A 332 15.86 9.59 7.56
N PRO A 333 15.47 10.82 7.94
CA PRO A 333 14.55 11.07 9.06
C PRO A 333 13.25 10.26 8.99
N GLU A 334 12.62 10.18 7.82
CA GLU A 334 11.36 9.45 7.65
C GLU A 334 11.52 7.94 7.86
N ALA A 335 12.53 7.33 7.22
CA ALA A 335 12.81 5.91 7.36
C ALA A 335 13.27 5.55 8.79
N ALA A 336 14.07 6.43 9.42
CA ALA A 336 14.47 6.29 10.82
C ALA A 336 13.26 6.36 11.76
N GLN A 337 12.34 7.29 11.53
CA GLN A 337 11.12 7.44 12.32
C GLN A 337 10.24 6.20 12.19
N VAL A 338 10.02 5.69 10.98
CA VAL A 338 9.26 4.45 10.76
C VAL A 338 9.91 3.25 11.47
N ALA A 339 11.23 3.10 11.35
CA ALA A 339 11.96 2.02 12.02
C ALA A 339 11.86 2.11 13.56
N TYR A 340 12.00 3.31 14.13
CA TYR A 340 11.83 3.55 15.56
C TYR A 340 10.39 3.24 16.02
N GLN A 341 9.39 3.75 15.29
CA GLN A 341 7.97 3.52 15.59
C GLN A 341 7.58 2.03 15.51
N MET A 342 8.17 1.26 14.60
CA MET A 342 7.98 -0.19 14.56
C MET A 342 8.45 -0.87 15.86
N TRP A 343 9.61 -0.46 16.38
CA TRP A 343 10.13 -0.98 17.65
C TRP A 343 9.30 -0.53 18.84
N GLU A 344 8.93 0.75 18.90
CA GLU A 344 8.09 1.31 19.95
C GLU A 344 6.74 0.60 20.00
N LEU A 345 6.04 0.47 18.88
CA LEU A 345 4.77 -0.25 18.81
C LEU A 345 4.91 -1.69 19.32
N SER A 346 5.98 -2.40 18.96
CA SER A 346 6.24 -3.76 19.45
C SER A 346 6.51 -3.81 20.96
N ALA A 347 6.99 -2.72 21.57
CA ALA A 347 7.31 -2.67 22.99
C ALA A 347 6.11 -2.28 23.87
N VAL A 348 5.22 -1.40 23.37
CA VAL A 348 4.08 -0.89 24.16
C VAL A 348 2.72 -1.53 23.81
N ALA A 349 2.54 -2.12 22.62
CA ALA A 349 1.25 -2.67 22.24
C ALA A 349 0.86 -3.88 23.11
N ARG A 350 -0.37 -3.84 23.65
CA ARG A 350 -0.99 -4.97 24.35
C ARG A 350 -1.56 -5.94 23.31
N VAL A 351 -0.77 -6.93 22.93
CA VAL A 351 -1.17 -7.96 21.97
C VAL A 351 -1.82 -9.15 22.68
N GLU A 352 -3.07 -9.45 22.32
CA GLU A 352 -3.73 -10.68 22.76
C GLU A 352 -3.41 -11.83 21.79
N LEU A 353 -2.63 -12.81 22.25
CA LEU A 353 -2.30 -14.00 21.45
C LEU A 353 -3.48 -14.97 21.45
N LYS A 354 -4.20 -15.06 20.32
CA LYS A 354 -5.30 -16.02 20.12
C LYS A 354 -4.86 -17.18 19.25
N GLY A 355 -4.97 -18.40 19.78
CA GLY A 355 -4.85 -19.63 18.98
C GLY A 355 -6.07 -19.83 18.09
N THR A 356 -5.89 -20.51 16.97
CA THR A 356 -6.98 -20.84 16.02
C THR A 356 -7.76 -22.10 16.40
N VAL A 357 -7.25 -22.86 17.36
CA VAL A 357 -7.89 -24.09 17.86
C VAL A 357 -8.30 -23.84 19.31
N HIS A 358 -9.57 -24.10 19.62
CA HIS A 358 -10.15 -23.93 20.95
C HIS A 358 -10.61 -25.27 21.53
N PRO A 359 -10.60 -25.46 22.87
CA PRO A 359 -11.10 -26.69 23.48
C PRO A 359 -12.54 -26.97 23.03
N ALA A 360 -12.83 -28.21 22.62
CA ALA A 360 -14.22 -28.60 22.39
C ALA A 360 -15.02 -28.55 23.69
N GLY A 361 -16.24 -28.01 23.61
CA GLY A 361 -17.16 -27.87 24.75
C GLY A 361 -17.54 -29.21 25.39
N ASP A 362 -17.69 -30.26 24.58
CA ASP A 362 -18.18 -31.58 25.00
C ASP A 362 -17.14 -32.70 24.77
N PHE A 363 -15.89 -32.48 25.20
CA PHE A 363 -14.83 -33.47 25.00
C PHE A 363 -15.15 -34.80 25.72
N ASN A 364 -15.29 -35.88 24.93
CA ASN A 364 -15.52 -37.23 25.43
C ASN A 364 -14.46 -38.21 24.88
N PRO A 365 -13.39 -38.48 25.63
CA PRO A 365 -12.27 -39.31 25.14
C PRO A 365 -12.69 -40.73 24.78
N ASP A 366 -13.71 -41.28 25.42
CA ASP A 366 -14.19 -42.64 25.16
C ASP A 366 -15.01 -42.72 23.86
N ALA A 367 -15.80 -41.70 23.58
CA ALA A 367 -16.54 -41.59 22.31
C ALA A 367 -15.57 -41.36 21.15
N ASP A 368 -14.62 -40.46 21.31
CA ASP A 368 -13.62 -40.13 20.30
C ASP A 368 -12.72 -41.33 19.99
N ALA A 369 -12.26 -42.06 21.01
CA ALA A 369 -11.43 -43.26 20.81
C ALA A 369 -12.19 -44.38 20.07
N LYS A 370 -13.50 -44.52 20.32
CA LYS A 370 -14.36 -45.46 19.59
C LYS A 370 -14.54 -45.03 18.14
N ALA A 371 -14.75 -43.73 17.90
CA ALA A 371 -14.91 -43.17 16.56
C ALA A 371 -13.62 -43.31 15.74
N LEU A 372 -12.46 -42.96 16.30
CA LEU A 372 -11.15 -43.17 15.67
C LEU A 372 -10.89 -44.64 15.34
N ARG A 373 -11.17 -45.55 16.28
CA ARG A 373 -11.01 -46.99 16.05
C ARG A 373 -11.94 -47.50 14.94
N LYS A 374 -13.16 -46.98 14.84
CA LYS A 374 -14.10 -47.32 13.77
C LYS A 374 -13.62 -46.79 12.42
N ALA A 375 -13.12 -45.56 12.39
CA ALA A 375 -12.61 -44.88 11.20
C ALA A 375 -11.38 -45.57 10.58
N MET A 376 -10.55 -46.22 11.40
CA MET A 376 -9.35 -46.96 10.95
C MET A 376 -9.58 -48.46 10.71
N LYS A 377 -10.80 -48.99 10.86
CA LYS A 377 -11.07 -50.43 10.79
C LYS A 377 -11.54 -50.83 9.37
N GLY A 378 -10.73 -51.61 8.67
CA GLY A 378 -11.05 -52.19 7.36
C GLY A 378 -9.90 -52.05 6.37
N LEU A 379 -10.18 -52.22 5.08
CA LEU A 379 -9.23 -51.99 3.99
C LEU A 379 -9.15 -50.51 3.57
N GLY A 380 -10.09 -49.68 4.01
CA GLY A 380 -10.11 -48.22 3.80
C GLY A 380 -10.06 -47.46 5.14
N THR A 381 -9.78 -46.16 5.06
CA THR A 381 -9.71 -45.25 6.21
C THR A 381 -10.71 -44.10 6.02
N ASP A 382 -11.50 -43.82 7.04
CA ASP A 382 -12.38 -42.65 7.10
C ASP A 382 -11.55 -41.45 7.62
N GLU A 383 -10.93 -40.75 6.67
CA GLU A 383 -10.01 -39.64 6.94
C GLU A 383 -10.73 -38.43 7.54
N ASP A 384 -11.97 -38.16 7.14
CA ASP A 384 -12.77 -37.03 7.64
C ASP A 384 -13.00 -37.14 9.15
N THR A 385 -13.42 -38.33 9.62
CA THR A 385 -13.61 -38.59 11.06
C THR A 385 -12.31 -38.45 11.86
N ILE A 386 -11.17 -38.84 11.28
CA ILE A 386 -9.87 -38.71 11.93
C ILE A 386 -9.47 -37.24 12.02
N ILE A 387 -9.61 -36.48 10.93
CA ILE A 387 -9.26 -35.06 10.87
C ILE A 387 -10.08 -34.25 11.88
N ASP A 388 -11.40 -34.49 11.95
CA ASP A 388 -12.30 -33.76 12.84
C ASP A 388 -11.97 -33.99 14.31
N ILE A 389 -11.71 -35.24 14.69
CA ILE A 389 -11.36 -35.59 16.08
C ILE A 389 -9.96 -35.06 16.44
N VAL A 390 -8.98 -35.21 15.55
CA VAL A 390 -7.59 -34.80 15.84
C VAL A 390 -7.44 -33.28 15.94
N LYS A 391 -8.11 -32.51 15.06
CA LYS A 391 -8.18 -31.05 15.16
C LYS A 391 -8.66 -30.60 16.56
N ILE A 392 -9.60 -31.33 17.14
CA ILE A 392 -10.19 -31.04 18.45
C ILE A 392 -9.28 -31.48 19.61
N GLN A 393 -8.61 -32.63 19.50
CA GLN A 393 -7.91 -33.29 20.61
C GLN A 393 -6.49 -32.77 20.92
N VAL A 394 -5.78 -32.17 19.96
CA VAL A 394 -4.39 -31.69 20.15
C VAL A 394 -4.23 -30.74 21.35
N ILE A 395 -5.31 -30.03 21.71
CA ILE A 395 -5.35 -29.04 22.80
C ILE A 395 -5.23 -29.65 24.20
N GLN A 396 -5.89 -30.78 24.46
CA GLN A 396 -5.97 -31.27 25.85
C GLN A 396 -4.68 -31.98 26.29
N LYS A 397 -3.92 -32.54 25.34
CA LYS A 397 -2.69 -33.29 25.65
C LYS A 397 -1.49 -32.39 25.92
N ILE A 398 -1.39 -31.25 25.24
CA ILE A 398 -0.35 -30.23 25.52
C ILE A 398 -0.53 -29.65 26.93
N ARG A 399 -1.79 -29.51 27.40
CA ARG A 399 -2.11 -29.05 28.76
C ARG A 399 -1.85 -30.12 29.84
N ARG A 400 -2.01 -31.42 29.53
CA ARG A 400 -1.66 -32.52 30.46
C ARG A 400 -0.15 -32.80 30.53
N ASN A 401 0.60 -32.60 29.45
CA ASN A 401 2.05 -32.88 29.44
C ASN A 401 2.90 -31.85 30.21
N THR A 402 2.36 -30.69 30.56
CA THR A 402 2.99 -29.71 31.47
C THR A 402 2.69 -29.98 32.94
N GLN A 403 1.84 -30.97 33.26
CA GLN A 403 1.57 -31.44 34.63
C GLN A 403 1.54 -32.99 34.68
N LYS A 404 2.70 -33.57 35.01
CA LYS A 404 2.92 -34.97 35.42
C LYS A 404 2.68 -36.04 34.34
N PHE A 405 3.75 -36.71 33.91
CA PHE A 405 3.98 -38.16 34.14
C PHE A 405 5.32 -38.61 33.52
N TYR A 406 6.16 -39.23 34.34
CA TYR A 406 7.22 -40.14 33.91
C TYR A 406 6.55 -41.37 33.25
N HIS A 407 6.91 -41.68 32.01
CA HIS A 407 6.52 -42.87 31.21
C HIS A 407 5.09 -42.95 30.61
N PRO A 408 4.91 -42.62 29.31
CA PRO A 408 3.70 -42.95 28.56
C PRO A 408 3.71 -44.41 28.01
N PRO A 409 2.56 -45.06 27.83
CA PRO A 409 2.45 -46.42 27.27
C PRO A 409 2.79 -46.48 25.77
N LYS A 410 3.43 -47.58 25.34
CA LYS A 410 4.07 -47.76 24.01
C LYS A 410 3.17 -47.48 22.78
N TRP A 411 1.85 -47.64 22.89
CA TRP A 411 0.91 -47.35 21.80
C TRP A 411 0.73 -45.84 21.53
N VAL A 412 1.03 -44.99 22.52
CA VAL A 412 0.95 -43.52 22.41
C VAL A 412 2.16 -42.94 21.67
N ILE A 413 3.32 -43.60 21.76
CA ILE A 413 4.53 -43.23 21.01
C ILE A 413 4.33 -43.56 19.53
N PHE A 414 3.60 -44.63 19.21
CA PHE A 414 3.39 -45.07 17.82
C PHE A 414 2.60 -44.06 16.99
N ILE A 415 1.57 -43.42 17.57
CA ILE A 415 0.77 -42.40 16.86
C ILE A 415 1.58 -41.11 16.64
N VAL A 416 2.39 -40.71 17.61
CA VAL A 416 3.23 -39.50 17.53
C VAL A 416 4.41 -39.69 16.56
N VAL A 417 5.05 -40.86 16.56
CA VAL A 417 6.15 -41.18 15.65
C VAL A 417 5.65 -41.38 14.21
N VAL A 418 4.50 -42.01 13.99
CA VAL A 418 3.98 -42.21 12.63
C VAL A 418 3.51 -40.89 12.00
N TYR A 419 2.99 -39.93 12.77
CA TYR A 419 2.55 -38.63 12.23
C TYR A 419 3.65 -37.56 12.15
N LEU A 420 4.65 -37.56 13.04
CA LEU A 420 5.78 -36.59 12.98
C LEU A 420 6.94 -37.05 12.08
N SER A 421 6.99 -38.33 11.66
CA SER A 421 8.04 -38.85 10.76
C SER A 421 7.60 -38.92 9.30
N SER A 422 6.38 -38.50 8.96
CA SER A 422 5.89 -38.51 7.59
C SER A 422 6.37 -37.24 6.87
N PRO A 423 7.08 -37.32 5.74
CA PRO A 423 7.68 -36.16 5.06
C PRO A 423 6.68 -35.21 4.39
N PHE A 424 5.38 -35.30 4.72
CA PHE A 424 4.30 -34.51 4.13
C PHE A 424 3.93 -33.24 4.91
N PHE A 425 4.58 -32.96 6.04
CA PHE A 425 4.41 -31.71 6.80
C PHE A 425 5.75 -30.95 6.94
N CYS A 426 6.35 -30.64 5.80
CA CYS A 426 7.23 -29.49 5.66
C CYS A 426 6.79 -28.75 4.40
N LEU A 427 5.94 -27.73 4.58
CA LEU A 427 5.71 -26.63 3.65
C LEU A 427 5.17 -25.43 4.42
#